data_AF-A0A1H8AFB3-F1
#
_entry.id   AF-A0A1H8AFB3-F1
#
_cell.length_a   1.000
_cell.length_b   1.000
_cell.length_c   1.000
_cell.angle_alpha   90.00
_cell.angle_beta   90.00
_cell.angle_gamma   90.00
#
_symmetry.space_group_name_H-M   'P 1'
#
loop_
_entity.id
_entity.type
_entity.pdbx_description
1 polymer ?
#
loop_
_entity_poly.entity_id
_entity_poly.type
_entity_poly.pdbx_seq_one_letter_code
_entity_poly.pdbx_strand_id
1 'polypeptide(L)'
;MNKPLMTVLALLSLSSSAMAEDKLVVDLSKMTCRELIKLDIQDFAGITMWLSGYYNASVRNTVIDLYQFAGAAKSVKDYCQTSPQATVMSAAERALGIKMPKPR
;
A
#
# COMPACT_ATOMS: atom_id res chain seq x y z
N MET A 1 17.83 62.48 32.37
CA MET A 1 16.51 62.64 31.72
C MET A 1 16.63 62.12 30.28
N ASN A 2 16.01 60.96 30.05
CA ASN A 2 15.45 60.45 28.78
C ASN A 2 16.41 59.79 27.76
N LYS A 3 16.56 58.46 27.85
CA LYS A 3 16.82 57.55 26.72
C LYS A 3 16.17 56.17 26.98
N PRO A 4 15.80 55.41 25.93
CA PRO A 4 14.42 54.96 25.75
C PRO A 4 14.18 53.46 25.92
N LEU A 5 12.90 53.15 26.15
CA LEU A 5 12.10 52.02 25.68
C LEU A 5 12.86 50.82 25.08
N MET A 6 12.83 49.67 25.77
CA MET A 6 12.94 48.37 25.10
C MET A 6 12.26 47.26 25.92
N THR A 7 10.93 47.20 25.84
CA THR A 7 10.17 46.04 26.33
C THR A 7 10.05 45.06 25.16
N VAL A 8 10.89 44.03 25.12
CA VAL A 8 10.86 42.98 24.10
C VAL A 8 9.72 42.02 24.44
N LEU A 9 8.62 42.12 23.70
CA LEU A 9 7.51 41.17 23.76
C LEU A 9 7.89 39.94 22.91
N ALA A 10 8.28 38.85 23.56
CA ALA A 10 8.56 37.59 22.89
C ALA A 10 7.25 36.96 22.39
N LEU A 11 6.99 37.05 21.08
CA LEU A 11 5.94 36.26 20.43
C LEU A 11 6.39 34.79 20.41
N LEU A 12 5.76 33.94 21.23
CA LEU A 12 5.85 32.49 21.08
C LEU A 12 5.09 32.09 19.80
N SER A 13 5.84 31.83 18.74
CA SER A 13 5.35 31.20 17.52
C SER A 13 4.84 29.79 17.86
N LEU A 14 3.52 29.59 17.90
CA LEU A 14 2.94 28.25 17.82
C LEU A 14 3.18 27.74 16.39
N SER A 15 4.33 27.11 16.17
CA SER A 15 4.56 26.28 14.99
C SER A 15 3.72 25.01 15.16
N SER A 16 2.47 25.06 14.71
CA SER A 16 1.68 23.87 14.42
C SER A 16 2.47 23.04 13.42
N SER A 17 3.12 21.97 13.87
CA SER A 17 3.57 20.92 12.97
C SER A 17 2.31 20.29 12.41
N ALA A 18 1.81 20.83 11.29
CA ALA A 18 1.01 20.04 10.37
C ALA A 18 1.90 18.85 10.03
N MET A 19 1.70 17.75 10.74
CA MET A 19 2.10 16.42 10.32
C MET A 19 1.63 16.32 8.88
N ALA A 20 2.55 16.45 7.93
CA ALA A 20 2.24 16.14 6.55
C ALA A 20 1.70 14.71 6.60
N GLU A 21 0.43 14.51 6.23
CA GLU A 21 -0.11 13.18 6.00
C GLU A 21 0.74 12.58 4.89
N ASP A 22 1.77 11.84 5.29
CA ASP A 22 2.79 11.32 4.41
C ASP A 22 2.10 10.37 3.44
N LYS A 23 1.95 10.86 2.20
CA LYS A 23 1.40 10.22 0.99
C LYS A 23 0.70 8.88 1.24
N LEU A 24 -0.64 8.91 1.36
CA LEU A 24 -1.54 7.75 1.23
C LEU A 24 -1.58 7.20 -0.22
N VAL A 25 -0.43 7.14 -0.90
CA VAL A 25 -0.30 6.66 -2.28
C VAL A 25 0.66 5.48 -2.28
N VAL A 26 0.12 4.30 -2.50
CA VAL A 26 0.89 3.05 -2.57
C VAL A 26 1.10 2.67 -4.04
N ASP A 27 2.35 2.60 -4.48
CA ASP A 27 2.71 2.04 -5.77
C ASP A 27 2.82 0.51 -5.66
N LEU A 28 1.72 -0.18 -5.99
CA LEU A 28 1.64 -1.64 -5.87
C LEU A 28 2.53 -2.40 -6.86
N SER A 29 3.08 -1.72 -7.89
CA SER A 29 4.11 -2.31 -8.74
C SER A 29 5.45 -2.48 -8.03
N LYS A 30 5.69 -1.70 -6.97
CA LYS A 30 6.93 -1.70 -6.19
C LYS A 30 6.80 -2.31 -4.80
N MET A 31 5.58 -2.44 -4.29
CA MET A 31 5.33 -3.04 -2.97
C MET A 31 5.93 -4.44 -2.89
N THR A 32 6.70 -4.68 -1.84
CA THR A 32 7.40 -5.93 -1.57
C THR A 32 6.54 -6.88 -0.73
N CYS A 33 6.83 -8.18 -0.86
CA CYS A 33 6.26 -9.21 0.00
C CYS A 33 6.56 -8.96 1.49
N ARG A 34 7.73 -8.39 1.82
CA ARG A 34 8.08 -8.01 3.20
C ARG A 34 7.13 -6.97 3.78
N GLU A 35 6.69 -6.01 2.97
CA GLU A 35 5.70 -5.00 3.38
C GLU A 35 4.32 -5.64 3.54
N LEU A 36 3.90 -6.48 2.58
CA LEU A 36 2.58 -7.13 2.60
C LEU A 36 2.34 -7.97 3.86
N ILE A 37 3.31 -8.80 4.26
CA ILE A 37 3.13 -9.70 5.42
C ILE A 37 3.14 -8.99 6.77
N LYS A 38 3.48 -7.69 6.80
CA LYS A 38 3.45 -6.85 8.00
C LYS A 38 2.13 -6.08 8.16
N LEU A 39 1.30 -6.06 7.13
CA LEU A 39 0.01 -5.38 7.18
C LEU A 39 -0.91 -6.03 8.22
N ASP A 40 -1.78 -5.21 8.79
CA ASP A 40 -2.91 -5.73 9.54
C ASP A 40 -3.93 -6.39 8.60
N ILE A 41 -4.99 -6.97 9.18
CA ILE A 41 -5.99 -7.71 8.44
C ILE A 41 -6.76 -6.81 7.46
N GLN A 42 -7.03 -5.55 7.83
CA GLN A 42 -7.81 -4.63 7.00
C GLN A 42 -7.00 -4.17 5.79
N ASP A 43 -5.76 -3.75 6.02
CA ASP A 43 -4.86 -3.32 4.95
C ASP A 43 -4.52 -4.50 4.03
N PHE A 44 -4.26 -5.68 4.58
CA PHE A 44 -4.05 -6.89 3.80
C PHE A 44 -5.25 -7.22 2.90
N ALA A 45 -6.47 -7.13 3.44
CA ALA A 45 -7.70 -7.34 2.66
C ALA A 45 -7.85 -6.28 1.55
N GLY A 46 -7.56 -5.02 1.84
CA GLY A 46 -7.59 -3.93 0.84
C GLY A 46 -6.62 -4.16 -0.32
N ILE A 47 -5.36 -4.48 -0.01
CA ILE A 47 -4.33 -4.74 -1.03
C ILE A 47 -4.66 -5.99 -1.87
N THR A 48 -5.08 -7.07 -1.23
CA THR A 48 -5.42 -8.31 -1.96
C THR A 48 -6.67 -8.14 -2.83
N MET A 49 -7.66 -7.36 -2.38
CA MET A 49 -8.83 -7.01 -3.19
C MET A 49 -8.45 -6.14 -4.40
N TRP A 50 -7.59 -5.12 -4.21
CA TRP A 50 -7.09 -4.31 -5.32
C TRP A 50 -6.38 -5.18 -6.36
N LEU A 51 -5.53 -6.11 -5.90
CA LEU A 51 -4.77 -7.01 -6.78
C LEU A 51 -5.69 -7.94 -7.57
N SER A 52 -6.72 -8.49 -6.92
CA SER A 52 -7.78 -9.25 -7.58
C SER A 52 -8.46 -8.43 -8.68
N GLY A 53 -8.84 -7.19 -8.37
CA GLY A 53 -9.45 -6.27 -9.34
C GLY A 53 -8.53 -5.97 -10.53
N TYR A 54 -7.25 -5.69 -10.27
CA TYR A 54 -6.24 -5.42 -11.29
C TYR A 54 -6.13 -6.56 -12.31
N TYR A 55 -6.02 -7.80 -11.84
CA TYR A 55 -5.91 -8.97 -12.71
C TYR A 55 -7.22 -9.29 -13.43
N ASN A 56 -8.37 -9.20 -12.77
CA ASN A 56 -9.67 -9.44 -13.40
C ASN A 56 -10.01 -8.40 -14.47
N ALA A 57 -9.63 -7.13 -14.27
CA ALA A 57 -9.81 -6.07 -15.25
C ALA A 57 -9.08 -6.38 -16.58
N SER A 58 -7.90 -7.01 -16.51
CA SER A 58 -7.12 -7.37 -17.69
C SER A 58 -7.85 -8.34 -18.64
N VAL A 59 -8.77 -9.14 -18.11
CA VAL A 59 -9.58 -10.11 -18.85
C VAL A 59 -11.06 -9.74 -18.90
N ARG A 60 -11.43 -8.52 -18.49
CA ARG A 60 -12.82 -8.03 -18.41
C ARG A 60 -13.73 -8.93 -17.57
N ASN A 61 -13.19 -9.62 -16.57
CA ASN A 61 -13.99 -10.40 -15.64
C ASN A 61 -14.58 -9.50 -14.56
N THR A 62 -15.90 -9.59 -14.36
CA THR A 62 -16.65 -8.82 -13.37
C THR A 62 -17.17 -9.67 -12.21
N VAL A 63 -16.87 -10.98 -12.21
CA VAL A 63 -17.32 -11.93 -11.19
C VAL A 63 -16.17 -12.28 -10.26
N ILE A 64 -16.42 -12.18 -8.95
CA ILE A 64 -15.52 -12.67 -7.91
C ILE A 64 -16.16 -13.88 -7.23
N ASP A 65 -15.42 -15.00 -7.20
CA ASP A 65 -15.72 -16.11 -6.30
C ASP A 65 -14.99 -15.86 -4.99
N LEU A 66 -15.74 -15.67 -3.90
CA LEU A 66 -15.18 -15.29 -2.60
C LEU A 66 -14.36 -16.41 -1.94
N TYR A 67 -14.68 -17.68 -2.21
CA TYR A 67 -13.92 -18.80 -1.68
C TYR A 67 -12.58 -18.94 -2.41
N GLN A 68 -12.60 -18.82 -3.73
CA GLN A 68 -11.38 -18.84 -4.53
C GLN A 68 -10.52 -17.61 -4.27
N PHE A 69 -11.13 -16.44 -4.05
CA PHE A 69 -10.41 -15.24 -3.63
C PHE A 69 -9.65 -15.46 -2.32
N ALA A 70 -10.31 -16.01 -1.29
CA ALA A 70 -9.67 -16.28 -0.01
C ALA A 70 -8.48 -17.27 -0.16
N GLY A 71 -8.66 -18.32 -0.98
CA GLY A 71 -7.60 -19.28 -1.30
C GLY A 71 -6.42 -18.65 -2.06
N ALA A 72 -6.72 -17.77 -3.03
CA ALA A 72 -5.71 -17.05 -3.79
C ALA A 72 -4.93 -16.07 -2.89
N ALA A 73 -5.61 -15.28 -2.07
CA ALA A 73 -4.98 -14.36 -1.12
C ALA A 73 -4.06 -15.10 -0.14
N LYS A 74 -4.49 -16.28 0.35
CA LYS A 74 -3.65 -17.16 1.17
C LYS A 74 -2.40 -17.61 0.40
N SER A 75 -2.56 -18.08 -0.83
CA SER A 75 -1.44 -18.57 -1.66
C SER A 75 -0.41 -17.47 -1.92
N VAL A 76 -0.85 -16.24 -2.17
CA VAL A 76 0.05 -15.07 -2.29
C VAL A 76 0.76 -14.77 -0.98
N LYS A 77 0.05 -14.80 0.15
CA LYS A 77 0.66 -14.59 1.48
C LYS A 77 1.72 -15.64 1.79
N ASP A 78 1.41 -16.92 1.55
CA ASP A 78 2.33 -18.04 1.78
C ASP A 78 3.58 -17.91 0.89
N TYR A 79 3.42 -17.55 -0.38
CA TYR A 79 4.56 -17.24 -1.26
C TYR A 79 5.40 -16.10 -0.70
N CYS A 80 4.76 -15.00 -0.27
CA CYS A 80 5.45 -13.85 0.27
C CYS A 80 6.24 -14.13 1.56
N GLN A 81 5.80 -15.09 2.39
CA GLN A 81 6.55 -15.52 3.57
C GLN A 81 7.92 -16.14 3.21
N THR A 82 8.00 -16.84 2.08
CA THR A 82 9.24 -17.48 1.62
C THR A 82 10.09 -16.60 0.71
N SER A 83 9.49 -15.55 0.12
CA SER A 83 10.13 -14.68 -0.88
C SER A 83 9.99 -13.19 -0.53
N PRO A 84 10.54 -12.71 0.60
CA PRO A 84 10.27 -11.36 1.12
C PRO A 84 10.79 -10.22 0.24
N GLN A 85 11.74 -10.49 -0.67
CA GLN A 85 12.29 -9.49 -1.60
C GLN A 85 11.50 -9.38 -2.92
N ALA A 86 10.59 -10.32 -3.20
CA ALA A 86 9.76 -10.26 -4.39
C ALA A 86 8.73 -9.12 -4.28
N THR A 87 8.30 -8.57 -5.42
CA THR A 87 7.15 -7.66 -5.43
C THR A 87 5.86 -8.46 -5.26
N VAL A 88 4.83 -7.84 -4.67
CA VAL A 88 3.52 -8.48 -4.45
C VAL A 88 2.89 -8.92 -5.77
N MET A 89 3.02 -8.13 -6.85
CA MET A 89 2.52 -8.52 -8.17
C MET A 89 3.25 -9.74 -8.73
N SER A 90 4.58 -9.79 -8.62
CA SER A 90 5.35 -10.97 -9.06
C SER A 90 5.03 -12.22 -8.24
N ALA A 91 4.73 -12.06 -6.95
CA ALA A 91 4.28 -13.13 -6.08
C ALA A 91 2.91 -13.66 -6.49
N ALA A 92 1.95 -12.78 -6.80
CA ALA A 92 0.64 -13.19 -7.29
C ALA A 92 0.72 -13.93 -8.64
N GLU A 93 1.51 -13.42 -9.58
CA GLU A 93 1.71 -14.09 -10.87
C GLU A 93 2.30 -15.49 -10.72
N ARG A 94 3.31 -15.65 -9.85
CA ARG A 94 3.95 -16.94 -9.63
C ARG A 94 3.09 -17.89 -8.81
N ALA A 95 2.46 -17.41 -7.74
CA ALA A 95 1.64 -18.23 -6.85
C ALA A 95 0.35 -18.71 -7.52
N LEU A 96 -0.24 -17.88 -8.40
CA LEU A 96 -1.53 -18.14 -9.03
C LEU A 96 -1.41 -18.53 -10.51
N GLY A 97 -0.19 -18.55 -11.06
CA GLY A 97 0.05 -18.88 -12.48
C GLY A 97 -0.55 -17.86 -13.45
N ILE A 98 -0.68 -16.59 -13.04
CA ILE A 98 -1.31 -15.55 -13.86
C ILE A 98 -0.37 -15.17 -15.02
N LYS A 99 -0.94 -15.03 -16.22
CA LYS A 99 -0.27 -14.47 -17.38
C LYS A 99 -1.06 -13.28 -17.88
N MET A 100 -0.48 -12.09 -17.74
CA MET A 100 -1.13 -10.86 -18.18
C MET A 100 -1.22 -10.80 -19.72
N PRO A 101 -2.36 -10.38 -20.28
CA PRO A 101 -2.46 -10.01 -21.69
C PRO A 101 -1.46 -8.89 -22.03
N LYS A 102 -0.95 -8.88 -23.26
CA LYS A 102 -0.06 -7.82 -23.73
C LYS A 102 -0.84 -6.49 -23.74
N PRO A 103 -0.25 -5.38 -23.22
CA PRO A 103 -0.86 -4.06 -23.35
C PRO A 103 -1.14 -3.75 -24.83
N ARG A 104 -2.31 -3.17 -25.11
CA ARG A 104 -2.64 -2.68 -26.46
C ARG A 104 -1.91 -1.39 -26.76
#